data_AF-A0A259LMX1-F1
#
_entry.id   AF-A0A259LMX1-F1
#
_cell.length_a   1.000
_cell.length_b   1.000
_cell.length_c   1.000
_cell.angle_alpha   90.00
_cell.angle_beta   90.00
_cell.angle_gamma   90.00
#
_symmetry.space_group_name_H-M   'P 1'
#
loop_
_entity.id
_entity.type
_entity.pdbx_description
1 polymer ?
#
loop_
_entity_poly.entity_id
_entity_poly.type
_entity_poly.pdbx_seq_one_letter_code
_entity_poly.pdbx_strand_id
1 'polypeptide(L)'
;MTRAMIRFFLAAAAVGLAAAPALAETGQGTGDPQPCPENAAQIVFNMHAAVELGTAPSFQKVYETAEIAATRCPGSSDIQGLAALLFVALAGSVPDPDARLQLFGKAYDAALRTDLTFADGTGTVVTGTDGAERKLYLYGPVFSALESTIVPQLAVLATTAGMERVHPIFAEDTPLEACPYTANRGSGAEYEAHALSRASAEPGAVGVVSARLKRLQAACIARSAFFDWALASYFSRAASANEFRPGEARKYARAALEHAAAFSRAAPATRGSDADKNADLLNRIALNLREKFPDLDE
;
A
#
# COMPACT_ATOMS: atom_id res chain seq x y z
N MET A 1 22.36 28.01 46.78
CA MET A 1 22.62 26.91 47.73
C MET A 1 21.59 25.84 47.40
N THR A 2 21.90 24.62 46.93
CA THR A 2 23.01 23.74 47.31
C THR A 2 23.35 22.83 46.13
N ARG A 3 24.64 22.79 45.74
CA ARG A 3 25.25 21.72 44.93
C ARG A 3 25.64 20.57 45.87
N ALA A 4 25.44 19.32 45.45
CA ALA A 4 26.30 18.16 45.75
C ALA A 4 25.80 16.98 44.89
N MET A 5 26.52 16.51 43.87
CA MET A 5 27.79 15.75 43.84
C MET A 5 27.64 14.22 44.07
N ILE A 6 27.91 13.50 42.96
CA ILE A 6 28.82 12.33 42.83
C ILE A 6 28.37 10.96 43.41
N ARG A 7 28.27 9.94 42.53
CA ARG A 7 29.16 8.73 42.42
C ARG A 7 28.49 7.70 41.51
N PHE A 8 28.96 7.53 40.27
CA PHE A 8 29.90 6.50 39.83
C PHE A 8 29.54 5.08 40.28
N PHE A 9 28.98 4.27 39.36
CA PHE A 9 29.32 2.86 39.22
C PHE A 9 29.28 2.49 37.73
N LEU A 10 30.47 2.52 37.13
CA LEU A 10 30.80 1.73 35.94
C LEU A 10 31.00 0.30 36.42
N ALA A 11 30.17 -0.63 35.94
CA ALA A 11 30.46 -2.05 36.02
C ALA A 11 30.57 -2.56 34.58
N ALA A 12 31.82 -2.73 34.15
CA ALA A 12 32.18 -3.43 32.93
C ALA A 12 31.84 -4.92 33.12
N ALA A 13 30.94 -5.44 32.28
CA ALA A 13 30.78 -6.86 32.06
C ALA A 13 31.20 -7.15 30.62
N ALA A 14 32.51 -7.41 30.46
CA ALA A 14 33.04 -8.11 29.31
C ALA A 14 32.53 -9.56 29.38
N VAL A 15 31.59 -9.90 28.51
CA VAL A 15 31.18 -11.29 28.23
C VAL A 15 31.42 -11.51 26.74
N GLY A 16 32.09 -12.62 26.47
CA GLY A 16 32.93 -12.82 25.30
C GLY A 16 32.20 -12.80 23.96
N LEU A 17 32.95 -12.36 22.94
CA LEU A 17 32.76 -12.72 21.55
C LEU A 17 32.67 -14.26 21.45
N ALA A 18 31.45 -14.79 21.43
CA ALA A 18 31.18 -16.08 20.82
C ALA A 18 30.96 -15.83 19.33
N ALA A 19 31.90 -16.32 18.52
CA ALA A 19 31.78 -16.35 17.08
C ALA A 19 30.40 -16.91 16.69
N ALA A 20 29.64 -16.12 15.95
CA ALA A 20 28.42 -16.60 15.32
C ALA A 20 28.79 -17.80 14.44
N PRO A 21 28.17 -18.98 14.61
CA PRO A 21 28.36 -20.05 13.66
C PRO A 21 27.84 -19.54 12.32
N ALA A 22 28.71 -19.54 11.31
CA ALA A 22 28.33 -19.38 9.93
C ALA A 22 27.16 -20.33 9.67
N LEU A 23 25.99 -19.77 9.37
CA LEU A 23 24.85 -20.50 8.86
C LEU A 23 25.28 -21.02 7.49
N ALA A 24 25.81 -22.24 7.50
CA ALA A 24 26.06 -23.03 6.32
C ALA A 24 24.76 -23.13 5.53
N GLU A 25 24.84 -22.75 4.25
CA GLU A 25 23.89 -23.11 3.21
C GLU A 25 23.70 -24.64 3.27
N THR A 26 22.61 -25.07 3.90
CA THR A 26 22.15 -26.45 3.82
C THR A 26 20.98 -26.47 2.86
N GLY A 27 21.19 -27.27 1.81
CA GLY A 27 20.38 -27.41 0.63
C GLY A 27 18.87 -27.37 0.84
N GLN A 28 18.21 -26.72 -0.12
CA GLN A 28 17.08 -27.24 -0.88
C GLN A 28 16.42 -28.50 -0.28
N GLY A 29 15.71 -28.31 0.83
CA GLY A 29 14.62 -29.18 1.21
C GLY A 29 13.38 -28.67 0.48
N THR A 30 13.04 -29.27 -0.66
CA THR A 30 11.69 -29.21 -1.22
C THR A 30 10.76 -30.00 -0.31
N GLY A 31 10.52 -29.48 0.91
CA GLY A 31 9.38 -29.91 1.70
C GLY A 31 8.14 -29.46 0.96
N ASP A 32 7.20 -30.37 0.72
CA ASP A 32 5.89 -30.00 0.19
C ASP A 32 5.34 -28.80 0.99
N PRO A 33 4.75 -27.79 0.32
CA PRO A 33 4.17 -26.65 1.01
C PRO A 33 3.24 -27.16 2.11
N GLN A 34 3.51 -26.80 3.37
CA GLN A 34 2.62 -27.23 4.46
C GLN A 34 1.21 -26.73 4.14
N PRO A 35 0.19 -27.61 4.17
CA PRO A 35 -1.15 -27.24 3.77
C PRO A 35 -1.69 -26.12 4.67
N CYS A 36 -2.61 -25.31 4.10
CA CYS A 36 -3.37 -24.35 4.88
C CYS A 36 -4.09 -25.09 6.03
N PRO A 37 -3.93 -24.67 7.29
CA PRO A 37 -4.65 -25.29 8.41
C PRO A 37 -6.17 -25.23 8.18
N GLU A 38 -6.89 -26.32 8.48
CA GLU A 38 -8.34 -26.39 8.25
C GLU A 38 -9.12 -25.29 8.99
N ASN A 39 -8.64 -24.89 10.18
CA ASN A 39 -9.21 -23.83 10.99
C ASN A 39 -8.50 -22.47 10.84
N ALA A 40 -7.70 -22.28 9.77
CA ALA A 40 -6.92 -21.07 9.57
C ALA A 40 -7.79 -19.80 9.60
N ALA A 41 -8.95 -19.82 8.94
CA ALA A 41 -9.87 -18.67 8.93
C ALA A 41 -10.30 -18.28 10.36
N GLN A 42 -10.65 -19.24 11.20
CA GLN A 42 -11.01 -18.98 12.60
C GLN A 42 -9.82 -18.46 13.42
N ILE A 43 -8.64 -19.06 13.26
CA ILE A 43 -7.43 -18.65 13.98
C ILE A 43 -7.09 -17.19 13.68
N VAL A 44 -7.04 -16.84 12.39
CA VAL A 44 -6.64 -15.50 11.96
C VAL A 44 -7.73 -14.48 12.30
N PHE A 45 -9.00 -14.87 12.19
CA PHE A 45 -10.13 -14.02 12.61
C PHE A 45 -10.08 -13.71 14.11
N ASN A 46 -9.84 -14.71 14.95
CA ASN A 46 -9.69 -14.52 16.40
C ASN A 46 -8.51 -13.61 16.72
N MET A 47 -7.38 -13.76 16.02
CA MET A 47 -6.23 -12.87 16.20
C MET A 47 -6.55 -11.44 15.80
N HIS A 48 -7.23 -11.23 14.67
CA HIS A 48 -7.68 -9.91 14.24
C HIS A 48 -8.63 -9.28 15.26
N ALA A 49 -9.61 -10.03 15.76
CA ALA A 49 -10.51 -9.57 16.81
C ALA A 49 -9.76 -9.22 18.11
N ALA A 50 -8.76 -10.01 18.51
CA ALA A 50 -7.94 -9.72 19.68
C ALA A 50 -7.11 -8.44 19.50
N VAL A 51 -6.59 -8.17 18.30
CA VAL A 51 -5.90 -6.91 17.98
C VAL A 51 -6.85 -5.72 18.09
N GLU A 52 -8.02 -5.79 17.45
CA GLU A 52 -9.04 -4.74 17.49
C GLU A 52 -9.53 -4.44 18.92
N LEU A 53 -9.60 -5.46 19.77
CA LEU A 53 -10.00 -5.33 21.17
C LEU A 53 -8.84 -4.95 22.11
N GLY A 54 -7.61 -4.82 21.62
CA GLY A 54 -6.43 -4.56 22.45
C GLY A 54 -6.06 -5.70 23.41
N THR A 55 -6.51 -6.92 23.12
CA THR A 55 -6.27 -8.13 23.94
C THR A 55 -5.31 -9.13 23.28
N ALA A 56 -4.66 -8.73 22.18
CA ALA A 56 -3.70 -9.56 21.47
C ALA A 56 -2.53 -9.99 22.38
N PRO A 57 -2.09 -11.26 22.29
CA PRO A 57 -1.15 -11.84 23.25
C PRO A 57 0.28 -11.26 23.17
N SER A 58 0.79 -11.02 21.96
CA SER A 58 2.08 -10.33 21.73
C SER A 58 2.23 -9.95 20.25
N PHE A 59 3.09 -8.96 19.97
CA PHE A 59 3.49 -8.59 18.60
C PHE A 59 3.96 -9.81 17.79
N GLN A 60 4.88 -10.60 18.36
CA GLN A 60 5.45 -11.77 17.70
C GLN A 60 4.37 -12.79 17.33
N LYS A 61 3.39 -13.00 18.20
CA LYS A 61 2.32 -13.97 17.93
C LYS A 61 1.36 -13.51 16.84
N VAL A 62 1.07 -12.20 16.80
CA VAL A 62 0.27 -11.60 15.73
C VAL A 62 1.02 -11.73 14.40
N TYR A 63 2.32 -11.42 14.37
CA TYR A 63 3.17 -11.56 13.19
C TYR A 63 3.23 -13.00 12.67
N GLU A 64 3.49 -13.97 13.54
CA GLU A 64 3.49 -15.40 13.16
C GLU A 64 2.15 -15.84 12.58
N THR A 65 1.05 -15.37 13.16
CA THR A 65 -0.29 -15.71 12.67
C THR A 65 -0.54 -15.13 11.28
N ALA A 66 -0.20 -13.87 11.07
CA ALA A 66 -0.31 -13.21 9.77
C ALA A 66 0.60 -13.85 8.72
N GLU A 67 1.83 -14.21 9.08
CA GLU A 67 2.79 -14.84 8.17
C GLU A 67 2.36 -16.25 7.76
N ILE A 68 1.88 -17.06 8.71
CA ILE A 68 1.34 -18.40 8.43
C ILE A 68 0.12 -18.29 7.51
N ALA A 69 -0.77 -17.34 7.76
CA ALA A 69 -1.94 -17.10 6.93
C ALA A 69 -1.56 -16.72 5.49
N ALA A 70 -0.67 -15.73 5.34
CA ALA A 70 -0.22 -15.23 4.05
C ALA A 70 0.50 -16.32 3.23
N THR A 71 1.36 -17.10 3.87
CA THR A 71 2.22 -18.09 3.20
C THR A 71 1.53 -19.42 2.92
N ARG A 72 0.74 -19.94 3.87
CA ARG A 72 0.16 -21.30 3.77
C ARG A 72 -1.24 -21.34 3.18
N CYS A 73 -1.95 -20.20 3.19
CA CYS A 73 -3.31 -20.11 2.68
C CYS A 73 -3.43 -19.13 1.50
N PRO A 74 -2.59 -19.24 0.44
CA PRO A 74 -2.57 -18.28 -0.66
C PRO A 74 -3.86 -18.27 -1.49
N GLY A 75 -4.65 -19.34 -1.44
CA GLY A 75 -5.88 -19.51 -2.24
C GLY A 75 -7.17 -18.99 -1.59
N SER A 76 -7.12 -18.44 -0.37
CA SER A 76 -8.30 -17.94 0.34
C SER A 76 -8.27 -16.41 0.44
N SER A 77 -9.14 -15.74 -0.31
CA SER A 77 -9.25 -14.28 -0.31
C SER A 77 -9.48 -13.72 1.11
N ASP A 78 -10.38 -14.33 1.90
CA ASP A 78 -10.65 -13.87 3.27
C ASP A 78 -9.46 -14.03 4.22
N ILE A 79 -8.74 -15.15 4.14
CA ILE A 79 -7.56 -15.36 5.00
C ILE A 79 -6.43 -14.38 4.62
N GLN A 80 -6.21 -14.15 3.32
CA GLN A 80 -5.27 -13.14 2.85
C GLN A 80 -5.69 -11.73 3.29
N GLY A 81 -6.99 -11.44 3.26
CA GLY A 81 -7.53 -10.18 3.71
C GLY A 81 -7.28 -9.92 5.19
N LEU A 82 -7.52 -10.91 6.06
CA LEU A 82 -7.18 -10.79 7.48
C LEU A 82 -5.67 -10.66 7.70
N ALA A 83 -4.85 -11.40 6.95
CA ALA A 83 -3.39 -11.28 7.04
C ALA A 83 -2.93 -9.85 6.69
N ALA A 84 -3.49 -9.25 5.63
CA ALA A 84 -3.20 -7.86 5.26
C ALA A 84 -3.54 -6.88 6.40
N LEU A 85 -4.72 -7.01 7.01
CA LEU A 85 -5.15 -6.15 8.12
C LEU A 85 -4.28 -6.34 9.37
N LEU A 86 -3.88 -7.57 9.69
CA LEU A 86 -2.95 -7.84 10.79
C LEU A 86 -1.57 -7.21 10.54
N PHE A 87 -1.04 -7.29 9.31
CA PHE A 87 0.22 -6.63 8.97
C PHE A 87 0.12 -5.11 9.05
N VAL A 88 -1.02 -4.51 8.67
CA VAL A 88 -1.28 -3.07 8.87
C VAL A 88 -1.24 -2.70 10.35
N ALA A 89 -1.91 -3.47 11.20
CA ALA A 89 -1.92 -3.22 12.65
C ALA A 89 -0.51 -3.33 13.26
N LEU A 90 0.27 -4.34 12.86
CA LEU A 90 1.67 -4.48 13.25
C LEU A 90 2.51 -3.28 12.79
N ALA A 91 2.38 -2.87 11.53
CA ALA A 91 3.12 -1.74 10.97
C ALA A 91 2.82 -0.41 11.69
N GLY A 92 1.58 -0.24 12.16
CA GLY A 92 1.17 0.92 12.97
C GLY A 92 1.75 0.94 14.39
N SER A 93 2.21 -0.22 14.90
CA SER A 93 2.73 -0.35 16.26
C SER A 93 4.26 -0.22 16.38
N VAL A 94 4.99 -0.21 15.25
CA VAL A 94 6.46 -0.16 15.25
C VAL A 94 6.97 1.21 14.78
N PRO A 95 7.93 1.83 15.48
CA PRO A 95 8.50 3.12 15.06
C PRO A 95 9.58 3.00 13.98
N ASP A 96 10.25 1.84 13.91
CA ASP A 96 11.37 1.60 13.01
C ASP A 96 10.94 1.60 11.54
N PRO A 97 11.46 2.51 10.68
CA PRO A 97 11.04 2.63 9.29
C PRO A 97 11.25 1.37 8.45
N ASP A 98 12.32 0.61 8.69
CA ASP A 98 12.60 -0.62 7.95
C ASP A 98 11.63 -1.74 8.31
N ALA A 99 11.29 -1.89 9.60
CA ALA A 99 10.26 -2.81 10.05
C ALA A 99 8.88 -2.41 9.49
N ARG A 100 8.55 -1.12 9.47
CA ARG A 100 7.31 -0.60 8.84
C ARG A 100 7.28 -0.93 7.36
N LEU A 101 8.39 -0.73 6.65
CA LEU A 101 8.51 -1.05 5.22
C LEU A 101 8.25 -2.53 4.94
N GLN A 102 8.83 -3.42 5.75
CA GLN A 102 8.62 -4.87 5.61
C GLN A 102 7.16 -5.26 5.87
N LEU A 103 6.55 -4.73 6.94
CA LEU A 103 5.18 -5.07 7.31
C LEU A 103 4.16 -4.50 6.32
N PHE A 104 4.31 -3.25 5.87
CA PHE A 104 3.43 -2.71 4.82
C PHE A 104 3.64 -3.42 3.47
N GLY A 105 4.86 -3.88 3.16
CA GLY A 105 5.09 -4.70 1.98
C GLY A 105 4.34 -6.03 2.05
N LYS A 106 4.39 -6.72 3.19
CA LYS A 106 3.59 -7.94 3.43
C LYS A 106 2.09 -7.66 3.37
N ALA A 107 1.63 -6.54 3.91
CA ALA A 107 0.24 -6.12 3.82
C ALA A 107 -0.20 -5.90 2.37
N TYR A 108 0.65 -5.25 1.56
CA TYR A 108 0.41 -5.02 0.15
C TYR A 108 0.32 -6.34 -0.62
N ASP A 109 1.28 -7.25 -0.43
CA ASP A 109 1.28 -8.56 -1.10
C ASP A 109 0.05 -9.41 -0.73
N ALA A 110 -0.36 -9.38 0.54
CA ALA A 110 -1.57 -10.06 0.99
C ALA A 110 -2.85 -9.42 0.41
N ALA A 111 -2.89 -8.09 0.28
CA ALA A 111 -3.99 -7.39 -0.40
C ALA A 111 -4.07 -7.74 -1.89
N LEU A 112 -2.93 -7.85 -2.59
CA LEU A 112 -2.90 -8.33 -3.97
C LEU A 112 -3.44 -9.76 -4.09
N ARG A 113 -3.02 -10.67 -3.20
CA ARG A 113 -3.55 -12.05 -3.19
C ARG A 113 -5.04 -12.08 -2.88
N THR A 114 -5.53 -11.18 -2.05
CA THR A 114 -6.96 -11.00 -1.78
C THR A 114 -7.72 -10.68 -3.07
N ASP A 115 -7.21 -9.76 -3.90
CA ASP A 115 -7.77 -9.47 -5.23
C ASP A 115 -7.78 -10.72 -6.12
N LEU A 116 -6.60 -11.34 -6.29
CA LEU A 116 -6.36 -12.41 -7.26
C LEU A 116 -7.17 -13.69 -6.97
N THR A 117 -7.55 -13.90 -5.72
CA THR A 117 -8.30 -15.08 -5.28
C THR A 117 -9.74 -14.78 -4.92
N PHE A 118 -10.19 -13.53 -5.13
CA PHE A 118 -11.56 -13.16 -4.87
C PHE A 118 -12.51 -13.91 -5.81
N ALA A 119 -13.50 -14.57 -5.23
CA ALA A 119 -14.60 -15.21 -5.93
C ALA A 119 -15.93 -14.74 -5.34
N ASP A 120 -16.83 -14.27 -6.21
CA ASP A 120 -18.13 -13.76 -5.79
C ASP A 120 -18.93 -14.83 -5.02
N GLY A 121 -19.45 -14.46 -3.85
CA GLY A 121 -20.35 -15.30 -3.05
C GLY A 121 -19.69 -16.35 -2.16
N THR A 122 -18.37 -16.55 -2.21
CA THR A 122 -17.66 -17.64 -1.50
C THR A 122 -17.10 -17.26 -0.12
N GLY A 123 -17.71 -16.27 0.56
CA GLY A 123 -17.23 -15.82 1.87
C GLY A 123 -17.14 -16.94 2.91
N THR A 124 -16.04 -16.94 3.66
CA THR A 124 -15.72 -17.94 4.68
C THR A 124 -16.54 -17.70 5.94
N VAL A 125 -17.14 -18.74 6.52
CA VAL A 125 -17.89 -18.63 7.77
C VAL A 125 -16.95 -18.88 8.96
N VAL A 126 -17.01 -18.02 9.96
CA VAL A 126 -16.30 -18.13 11.23
C VAL A 126 -17.27 -17.92 12.40
N THR A 127 -16.89 -18.35 13.59
CA THR A 127 -17.63 -18.06 14.82
C THR A 127 -17.10 -16.76 15.44
N GLY A 128 -18.00 -15.81 15.70
CA GLY A 128 -17.74 -14.56 16.38
C GLY A 128 -17.36 -14.74 17.85
N THR A 129 -16.86 -13.66 18.48
CA THR A 129 -16.55 -13.64 19.92
C THR A 129 -17.80 -13.77 20.80
N ASP A 130 -18.98 -13.48 20.25
CA ASP A 130 -20.31 -13.68 20.83
C ASP A 130 -20.88 -15.09 20.60
N GLY A 131 -20.13 -15.96 19.92
CA GLY A 131 -20.56 -17.32 19.55
C GLY A 131 -21.46 -17.38 18.31
N ALA A 132 -21.80 -16.25 17.68
CA ALA A 132 -22.64 -16.24 16.48
C ALA A 132 -21.82 -16.55 15.22
N GLU A 133 -22.41 -17.23 14.25
CA GLU A 133 -21.77 -17.41 12.94
C GLU A 133 -21.70 -16.08 12.18
N ARG A 134 -20.54 -15.81 11.57
CA ARG A 134 -20.28 -14.63 10.76
C ARG A 134 -19.67 -15.05 9.44
N LYS A 135 -20.28 -14.63 8.34
CA LYS A 135 -19.69 -14.75 7.01
C LYS A 135 -18.74 -13.57 6.78
N LEU A 136 -17.49 -13.87 6.46
CA LEU A 136 -16.47 -12.88 6.16
C LEU A 136 -16.69 -12.26 4.78
N TYR A 137 -16.51 -10.95 4.72
CA TYR A 137 -16.57 -10.14 3.49
C TYR A 137 -15.44 -9.11 3.55
N LEU A 138 -14.22 -9.56 3.27
CA LEU A 138 -13.02 -8.77 3.57
C LEU A 138 -12.50 -7.93 2.42
N TYR A 139 -13.02 -8.11 1.20
CA TYR A 139 -12.62 -7.31 0.04
C TYR A 139 -12.73 -5.80 0.33
N GLY A 140 -13.91 -5.32 0.73
CA GLY A 140 -14.12 -3.90 1.04
C GLY A 140 -13.15 -3.34 2.11
N PRO A 141 -13.07 -3.94 3.31
CA PRO A 141 -12.12 -3.52 4.34
C PRO A 141 -10.65 -3.52 3.90
N VAL A 142 -10.21 -4.56 3.17
CA VAL A 142 -8.81 -4.68 2.72
C VAL A 142 -8.48 -3.62 1.69
N PHE A 143 -9.35 -3.38 0.71
CA PHE A 143 -9.10 -2.36 -0.30
C PHE A 143 -9.28 -0.93 0.23
N SER A 144 -10.13 -0.73 1.24
CA SER A 144 -10.14 0.49 2.02
C SER A 144 -8.82 0.70 2.76
N ALA A 145 -8.23 -0.34 3.36
CA ALA A 145 -6.91 -0.27 4.00
C ALA A 145 -5.79 -0.05 2.97
N LEU A 146 -5.89 -0.66 1.78
CA LEU A 146 -4.97 -0.45 0.66
C LEU A 146 -4.94 1.04 0.27
N GLU A 147 -6.12 1.63 0.11
CA GLU A 147 -6.31 3.01 -0.36
C GLU A 147 -5.90 4.05 0.69
N SER A 148 -6.29 3.83 1.95
CA SER A 148 -6.16 4.82 3.02
C SER A 148 -4.86 4.69 3.82
N THR A 149 -4.24 3.50 3.83
CA THR A 149 -3.13 3.19 4.75
C THR A 149 -1.95 2.55 4.04
N ILE A 150 -2.09 1.37 3.43
CA ILE A 150 -0.95 0.59 2.92
C ILE A 150 -0.19 1.36 1.84
N VAL A 151 -0.84 1.74 0.74
CA VAL A 151 -0.17 2.45 -0.36
C VAL A 151 0.32 3.83 0.08
N PRO A 152 -0.47 4.66 0.79
CA PRO A 152 0.02 5.94 1.29
C PRO A 152 1.27 5.82 2.18
N GLN A 153 1.33 4.84 3.09
CA GLN A 153 2.48 4.67 3.97
C GLN A 153 3.71 4.15 3.21
N LEU A 154 3.53 3.24 2.23
CA LEU A 154 4.62 2.83 1.35
C LEU A 154 5.14 4.00 0.52
N ALA A 155 4.28 4.91 0.04
CA ALA A 155 4.69 6.11 -0.67
C ALA A 155 5.46 7.09 0.23
N VAL A 156 5.02 7.26 1.49
CA VAL A 156 5.75 8.06 2.49
C VAL A 156 7.15 7.48 2.72
N LEU A 157 7.25 6.17 2.96
CA LEU A 157 8.54 5.51 3.17
C LEU A 157 9.44 5.64 1.93
N ALA A 158 8.90 5.44 0.73
CA ALA A 158 9.64 5.56 -0.52
C ALA A 158 10.14 6.99 -0.82
N THR A 159 9.57 8.00 -0.18
CA THR A 159 9.92 9.42 -0.38
C THR A 159 10.59 10.05 0.85
N THR A 160 10.84 9.26 1.89
CA THR A 160 11.53 9.72 3.11
C THR A 160 13.02 9.84 2.85
N ALA A 161 13.57 11.04 3.11
CA ALA A 161 14.99 11.30 2.95
C ALA A 161 15.82 10.41 3.90
N GLY A 162 16.88 9.78 3.38
CA GLY A 162 17.78 8.93 4.15
C GLY A 162 17.33 7.46 4.29
N MET A 163 16.21 7.06 3.69
CA MET A 163 15.87 5.64 3.56
C MET A 163 16.81 4.96 2.56
N GLU A 164 17.55 3.95 3.00
CA GLU A 164 18.42 3.15 2.13
C GLU A 164 17.63 2.15 1.26
N ARG A 165 16.44 1.75 1.73
CA ARG A 165 15.59 0.75 1.09
C ARG A 165 14.21 1.32 0.82
N VAL A 166 13.70 1.04 -0.38
CA VAL A 166 12.33 1.36 -0.78
C VAL A 166 11.60 0.08 -1.17
N HIS A 167 10.27 0.11 -1.11
CA HIS A 167 9.47 -1.03 -1.54
C HIS A 167 9.62 -1.22 -3.06
N PRO A 168 9.74 -2.46 -3.60
CA PRO A 168 9.92 -2.68 -5.04
C PRO A 168 8.85 -2.06 -5.93
N ILE A 169 7.63 -1.87 -5.42
CA ILE A 169 6.56 -1.18 -6.17
C ILE A 169 6.88 0.29 -6.46
N PHE A 170 7.89 0.88 -5.80
CA PHE A 170 8.38 2.23 -6.05
C PHE A 170 9.79 2.27 -6.67
N ALA A 171 10.42 1.12 -6.93
CA ALA A 171 11.69 1.07 -7.66
C ALA A 171 11.48 1.49 -9.12
N GLU A 172 12.12 2.58 -9.56
CA GLU A 172 11.82 3.28 -10.83
C GLU A 172 12.22 2.52 -12.11
N ASP A 173 13.06 1.50 -11.97
CA ASP A 173 13.84 0.86 -13.03
C ASP A 173 13.23 -0.44 -13.58
N THR A 174 12.13 -0.94 -13.01
CA THR A 174 11.49 -2.19 -13.47
C THR A 174 10.11 -1.95 -14.06
N PRO A 175 9.91 -2.10 -15.38
CA PRO A 175 8.57 -2.12 -15.98
C PRO A 175 7.72 -3.25 -15.38
N LEU A 176 6.41 -3.04 -15.29
CA LEU A 176 5.49 -4.11 -14.92
C LEU A 176 5.17 -4.95 -16.18
N GLU A 177 5.42 -6.26 -16.12
CA GLU A 177 5.13 -7.18 -17.23
C GLU A 177 3.63 -7.38 -17.46
N ALA A 178 2.83 -7.29 -16.40
CA ALA A 178 1.38 -7.42 -16.42
C ALA A 178 0.74 -6.59 -15.30
N CYS A 179 -0.57 -6.34 -15.42
CA CYS A 179 -1.32 -5.70 -14.35
C CYS A 179 -1.33 -6.60 -13.10
N PRO A 180 -0.93 -6.10 -11.91
CA PRO A 180 -0.89 -6.91 -10.70
C PRO A 180 -2.28 -7.18 -10.09
N TYR A 181 -3.33 -6.58 -10.66
CA TYR A 181 -4.70 -6.64 -10.19
C TYR A 181 -5.59 -7.43 -11.14
N THR A 182 -6.71 -7.93 -10.62
CA THR A 182 -7.73 -8.58 -11.43
C THR A 182 -8.42 -7.57 -12.36
N ALA A 183 -8.93 -8.05 -13.50
CA ALA A 183 -9.69 -7.22 -14.43
C ALA A 183 -11.13 -6.93 -13.96
N ASN A 184 -11.60 -7.59 -12.89
CA ASN A 184 -13.00 -7.53 -12.42
C ASN A 184 -13.38 -6.16 -11.82
N ARG A 185 -14.69 -5.92 -11.59
CA ARG A 185 -15.23 -4.63 -11.09
C ARG A 185 -14.63 -4.26 -9.74
N GLY A 186 -14.31 -2.98 -9.54
CA GLY A 186 -13.74 -2.47 -8.29
C GLY A 186 -12.32 -2.98 -8.04
N SER A 187 -11.54 -3.15 -9.11
CA SER A 187 -10.20 -3.73 -9.07
C SER A 187 -9.29 -2.96 -8.10
N GLY A 188 -8.41 -3.67 -7.40
CA GLY A 188 -7.40 -3.04 -6.53
C GLY A 188 -6.56 -1.95 -7.22
N ALA A 189 -6.47 -2.00 -8.55
CA ALA A 189 -5.86 -0.96 -9.40
C ALA A 189 -6.47 0.43 -9.18
N GLU A 190 -7.81 0.52 -9.05
CA GLU A 190 -8.50 1.79 -8.81
C GLU A 190 -8.18 2.32 -7.41
N TYR A 191 -8.19 1.45 -6.40
CA TYR A 191 -7.81 1.81 -5.03
C TYR A 191 -6.36 2.29 -4.93
N GLU A 192 -5.40 1.63 -5.61
CA GLU A 192 -4.02 2.11 -5.66
C GLU A 192 -3.91 3.46 -6.40
N ALA A 193 -4.65 3.65 -7.50
CA ALA A 193 -4.70 4.94 -8.21
C ALA A 193 -5.23 6.07 -7.33
N HIS A 194 -6.33 5.83 -6.59
CA HIS A 194 -6.91 6.77 -5.62
C HIS A 194 -6.00 7.08 -4.43
N ALA A 195 -5.23 6.10 -3.96
CA ALA A 195 -4.21 6.32 -2.93
C ALA A 195 -3.10 7.25 -3.42
N LEU A 196 -2.52 6.92 -4.58
CA LEU A 196 -1.36 7.63 -5.13
C LEU A 196 -1.72 9.04 -5.62
N SER A 197 -2.95 9.28 -6.09
CA SER A 197 -3.39 10.63 -6.47
C SER A 197 -3.38 11.61 -5.29
N ARG A 198 -3.50 11.09 -4.06
CA ARG A 198 -3.49 11.86 -2.79
C ARG A 198 -2.14 11.81 -2.05
N ALA A 199 -1.16 11.05 -2.53
CA ALA A 199 0.17 10.95 -1.92
C ALA A 199 0.88 12.32 -1.87
N SER A 200 1.98 12.43 -1.12
CA SER A 200 2.76 13.68 -1.09
C SER A 200 3.17 14.11 -2.50
N ALA A 201 2.95 15.39 -2.82
CA ALA A 201 3.31 16.00 -4.11
C ALA A 201 4.47 17.00 -3.96
N GLU A 202 5.19 16.91 -2.84
CA GLU A 202 6.41 17.68 -2.59
C GLU A 202 7.48 17.36 -3.63
N PRO A 203 8.42 18.28 -3.92
CA PRO A 203 9.36 18.13 -5.04
C PRO A 203 10.15 16.80 -5.07
N GLY A 204 10.50 16.25 -3.90
CA GLY A 204 11.23 14.97 -3.79
C GLY A 204 10.35 13.73 -4.01
N ALA A 205 9.03 13.86 -3.98
CA ALA A 205 8.08 12.75 -4.10
C ALA A 205 7.52 12.56 -5.52
N VAL A 206 7.51 13.62 -6.33
CA VAL A 206 6.81 13.63 -7.63
C VAL A 206 7.33 12.55 -8.59
N GLY A 207 8.66 12.38 -8.67
CA GLY A 207 9.29 11.36 -9.52
C GLY A 207 8.80 9.95 -9.15
N VAL A 208 8.98 9.57 -7.89
CA VAL A 208 8.67 8.25 -7.34
C VAL A 208 7.19 7.87 -7.52
N VAL A 209 6.28 8.77 -7.11
CA VAL A 209 4.83 8.49 -7.15
C VAL A 209 4.32 8.46 -8.59
N SER A 210 4.72 9.44 -9.41
CA SER A 210 4.26 9.48 -10.81
C SER A 210 4.84 8.34 -11.64
N ALA A 211 6.06 7.87 -11.34
CA ALA A 211 6.63 6.69 -11.98
C ALA A 211 5.80 5.43 -11.70
N ARG A 212 5.36 5.21 -10.46
CA ARG A 212 4.45 4.09 -10.13
C ARG A 212 3.12 4.20 -10.87
N LEU A 213 2.46 5.36 -10.84
CA LEU A 213 1.21 5.58 -11.56
C LEU A 213 1.36 5.30 -13.07
N LYS A 214 2.44 5.77 -13.70
CA LYS A 214 2.71 5.52 -15.14
C LYS A 214 2.97 4.05 -15.46
N ARG A 215 3.70 3.33 -14.60
CA ARG A 215 3.92 1.88 -14.77
C ARG A 215 2.61 1.10 -14.67
N LEU A 216 1.76 1.44 -13.71
CA LEU A 216 0.43 0.84 -13.57
C LEU A 216 -0.45 1.18 -14.77
N GLN A 217 -0.44 2.42 -15.24
CA GLN A 217 -1.15 2.82 -16.45
C GLN A 217 -0.76 1.96 -17.67
N ALA A 218 0.54 1.72 -17.85
CA ALA A 218 1.05 0.93 -18.96
C ALA A 218 0.67 -0.57 -18.86
N ALA A 219 0.72 -1.14 -17.65
CA ALA A 219 0.45 -2.56 -17.44
C ALA A 219 -1.04 -2.90 -17.31
N CYS A 220 -1.85 -1.99 -16.77
CA CYS A 220 -3.28 -2.16 -16.52
C CYS A 220 -4.12 -1.45 -17.59
N ILE A 221 -3.93 -1.82 -18.87
CA ILE A 221 -4.53 -1.15 -20.04
C ILE A 221 -6.06 -1.02 -19.93
N ALA A 222 -6.75 -2.05 -19.42
CA ALA A 222 -8.20 -2.03 -19.23
C ALA A 222 -8.69 -0.97 -18.23
N ARG A 223 -7.79 -0.40 -17.42
CA ARG A 223 -8.04 0.61 -16.38
C ARG A 223 -7.22 1.89 -16.61
N SER A 224 -6.61 2.07 -17.79
CA SER A 224 -5.72 3.21 -18.08
C SER A 224 -6.35 4.57 -17.77
N ALA A 225 -7.65 4.74 -18.03
CA ALA A 225 -8.39 5.96 -17.71
C ALA A 225 -8.33 6.31 -16.21
N PHE A 226 -8.46 5.34 -15.30
CA PHE A 226 -8.36 5.63 -13.86
C PHE A 226 -6.97 6.14 -13.47
N PHE A 227 -5.92 5.65 -14.14
CA PHE A 227 -4.57 6.15 -13.95
C PHE A 227 -4.36 7.52 -14.57
N ASP A 228 -4.98 7.85 -15.70
CA ASP A 228 -5.01 9.22 -16.23
C ASP A 228 -5.67 10.19 -15.25
N TRP A 229 -6.81 9.82 -14.66
CA TRP A 229 -7.44 10.63 -13.62
C TRP A 229 -6.53 10.84 -12.41
N ALA A 230 -5.86 9.78 -11.95
CA ALA A 230 -4.96 9.84 -10.81
C ALA A 230 -3.73 10.70 -11.11
N LEU A 231 -3.13 10.57 -12.30
CA LEU A 231 -1.99 11.36 -12.76
C LEU A 231 -2.36 12.83 -12.92
N ALA A 232 -3.53 13.14 -13.50
CA ALA A 232 -4.01 14.51 -13.63
C ALA A 232 -4.19 15.18 -12.26
N SER A 233 -4.84 14.48 -11.33
CA SER A 233 -5.05 14.95 -9.96
C SER A 233 -3.72 15.13 -9.21
N TYR A 234 -2.80 14.17 -9.35
CA TYR A 234 -1.49 14.20 -8.70
C TYR A 234 -0.63 15.36 -9.22
N PHE A 235 -0.51 15.51 -10.55
CA PHE A 235 0.29 16.56 -11.16
C PHE A 235 -0.29 17.96 -10.92
N SER A 236 -1.61 18.12 -10.81
CA SER A 236 -2.21 19.39 -10.39
C SER A 236 -1.74 19.80 -8.99
N ARG A 237 -1.70 18.85 -8.05
CA ARG A 237 -1.15 19.10 -6.70
C ARG A 237 0.34 19.37 -6.73
N ALA A 238 1.10 18.64 -7.56
CA ALA A 238 2.53 18.88 -7.74
C ALA A 238 2.83 20.28 -8.31
N ALA A 239 2.01 20.76 -9.25
CA ALA A 239 2.13 22.12 -9.79
C ALA A 239 1.96 23.18 -8.70
N SER A 240 0.98 22.99 -7.82
CA SER A 240 0.75 23.87 -6.66
C SER A 240 1.89 23.80 -5.64
N ALA A 241 2.36 22.60 -5.28
CA ALA A 241 3.47 22.41 -4.34
C ALA A 241 4.80 22.99 -4.85
N ASN A 242 4.95 23.14 -6.16
CA ASN A 242 6.15 23.67 -6.81
C ASN A 242 5.99 25.13 -7.28
N GLU A 243 5.01 25.89 -6.79
CA GLU A 243 4.72 27.23 -7.34
C GLU A 243 5.89 28.23 -7.25
N PHE A 244 6.80 28.05 -6.30
CA PHE A 244 8.04 28.84 -6.19
C PHE A 244 9.18 28.35 -7.10
N ARG A 245 8.92 27.33 -7.92
CA ARG A 245 9.81 26.74 -8.93
C ARG A 245 9.09 26.75 -10.28
N PRO A 246 9.00 27.92 -10.96
CA PRO A 246 8.05 28.14 -12.05
C PRO A 246 8.22 27.16 -13.22
N GLY A 247 9.44 26.73 -13.53
CA GLY A 247 9.69 25.71 -14.55
C GLY A 247 9.09 24.34 -14.21
N GLU A 248 9.25 23.90 -12.95
CA GLU A 248 8.67 22.62 -12.48
C GLU A 248 7.15 22.73 -12.34
N ALA A 249 6.63 23.82 -11.77
CA ALA A 249 5.20 24.06 -11.67
C ALA A 249 4.51 23.98 -13.02
N ARG A 250 5.09 24.63 -14.04
CA ARG A 250 4.57 24.62 -15.41
C ARG A 250 4.64 23.24 -16.05
N LYS A 251 5.74 22.51 -15.86
CA LYS A 251 5.90 21.12 -16.33
C LYS A 251 4.81 20.21 -15.77
N TYR A 252 4.53 20.32 -14.46
CA TYR A 252 3.47 19.52 -13.84
C TYR A 252 2.07 19.98 -14.25
N ALA A 253 1.83 21.29 -14.41
CA ALA A 253 0.56 21.79 -14.92
C ALA A 253 0.26 21.26 -16.33
N ARG A 254 1.26 21.24 -17.24
CA ARG A 254 1.12 20.64 -18.56
C ARG A 254 0.78 19.15 -18.49
N ALA A 255 1.55 18.38 -17.71
CA ALA A 255 1.29 16.95 -17.53
C ALA A 255 -0.12 16.69 -16.96
N ALA A 256 -0.59 17.52 -16.03
CA ALA A 256 -1.94 17.43 -15.47
C ALA A 256 -3.02 17.62 -16.55
N LEU A 257 -2.86 18.62 -17.42
CA LEU A 257 -3.78 18.91 -18.52
C LEU A 257 -3.79 17.79 -19.58
N GLU A 258 -2.62 17.24 -19.93
CA GLU A 258 -2.48 16.13 -20.87
C GLU A 258 -3.25 14.89 -20.39
N HIS A 259 -3.06 14.50 -19.13
CA HIS A 259 -3.76 13.37 -18.53
C HIS A 259 -5.25 13.65 -18.32
N ALA A 260 -5.65 14.89 -17.97
CA ALA A 260 -7.05 15.26 -17.89
C ALA A 260 -7.76 15.12 -19.24
N ALA A 261 -7.11 15.56 -20.32
CA ALA A 261 -7.64 15.39 -21.68
C ALA A 261 -7.71 13.91 -22.10
N ALA A 262 -6.73 13.09 -21.71
CA ALA A 262 -6.75 11.65 -21.94
C ALA A 262 -7.93 10.97 -21.22
N PHE A 263 -8.15 11.31 -19.94
CA PHE A 263 -9.32 10.83 -19.19
C PHE A 263 -10.63 11.24 -19.86
N SER A 264 -10.81 12.51 -20.21
CA SER A 264 -12.07 13.00 -20.80
C SER A 264 -12.41 12.32 -22.13
N ARG A 265 -11.40 11.93 -22.94
CA ARG A 265 -11.62 11.12 -24.15
C ARG A 265 -12.07 9.70 -23.84
N ALA A 266 -11.57 9.11 -22.76
CA ALA A 266 -11.86 7.74 -22.36
C ALA A 266 -13.12 7.59 -21.48
N ALA A 267 -13.50 8.64 -20.74
CA ALA A 267 -14.56 8.63 -19.74
C ALA A 267 -15.90 8.05 -20.23
N PRO A 268 -16.38 8.33 -21.47
CA PRO A 268 -17.62 7.74 -21.97
C PRO A 268 -17.61 6.20 -22.08
N ALA A 269 -16.43 5.59 -22.15
CA ALA A 269 -16.25 4.14 -22.22
C ALA A 269 -15.93 3.49 -20.86
N THR A 270 -15.63 4.29 -19.84
CA THR A 270 -15.23 3.80 -18.51
C THR A 270 -16.46 3.35 -17.71
N ARG A 271 -16.56 2.05 -17.40
CA ARG A 271 -17.64 1.51 -16.54
C ARG A 271 -17.28 1.68 -15.06
N GLY A 272 -18.05 2.46 -14.31
CA GLY A 272 -17.89 2.66 -12.86
C GLY A 272 -18.83 3.76 -12.32
N SER A 273 -19.06 3.82 -11.00
CA SER A 273 -20.07 4.69 -10.38
C SER A 273 -19.75 6.18 -10.38
N ASP A 274 -18.52 6.59 -10.72
CA ASP A 274 -18.04 7.96 -10.49
C ASP A 274 -17.29 8.58 -11.67
N ALA A 275 -17.37 7.99 -12.88
CA ALA A 275 -16.69 8.52 -14.07
C ALA A 275 -17.07 9.98 -14.38
N ASP A 276 -18.38 10.31 -14.32
CA ASP A 276 -18.88 11.67 -14.54
C ASP A 276 -18.39 12.65 -13.47
N LYS A 277 -18.42 12.24 -12.18
CA LYS A 277 -17.90 13.07 -11.08
C LYS A 277 -16.41 13.33 -11.21
N ASN A 278 -15.66 12.32 -11.66
CA ASN A 278 -14.24 12.43 -11.92
C ASN A 278 -13.97 13.36 -13.11
N ALA A 279 -14.77 13.29 -14.17
CA ALA A 279 -14.67 14.21 -15.31
C ALA A 279 -14.94 15.66 -14.89
N ASP A 280 -15.97 15.90 -14.08
CA ASP A 280 -16.29 17.23 -13.54
C ASP A 280 -15.18 17.78 -12.67
N LEU A 281 -14.56 16.93 -11.82
CA LEU A 281 -13.41 17.32 -11.02
C LEU A 281 -12.22 17.73 -11.90
N LEU A 282 -11.90 16.93 -12.92
CA LEU A 282 -10.80 17.23 -13.84
C LEU A 282 -11.06 18.47 -14.69
N ASN A 283 -12.30 18.73 -15.09
CA ASN A 283 -12.68 19.96 -15.77
C ASN A 283 -12.41 21.19 -14.90
N ARG A 284 -12.77 21.15 -13.61
CA ARG A 284 -12.44 22.23 -12.66
C ARG A 284 -10.92 22.41 -12.48
N ILE A 285 -10.19 21.30 -12.36
CA ILE A 285 -8.72 21.33 -12.28
C ILE A 285 -8.11 21.98 -13.54
N ALA A 286 -8.58 21.59 -14.72
CA ALA A 286 -8.08 22.11 -15.98
C ALA A 286 -8.33 23.62 -16.13
N LEU A 287 -9.53 24.09 -15.75
CA LEU A 287 -9.85 25.53 -15.72
C LEU A 287 -8.90 26.29 -14.79
N ASN A 288 -8.73 25.83 -13.55
CA ASN A 288 -7.85 26.48 -12.57
C ASN A 288 -6.38 26.51 -13.04
N LEU A 289 -5.90 25.45 -13.69
CA LEU A 289 -4.54 25.39 -14.21
C LEU A 289 -4.34 26.33 -15.40
N ARG A 290 -5.32 26.45 -16.31
CA ARG A 290 -5.28 27.39 -17.42
C ARG A 290 -5.32 28.84 -16.96
N GLU A 291 -6.11 29.15 -15.94
CA GLU A 291 -6.10 30.49 -15.33
C GLU A 291 -4.74 30.83 -14.71
N LYS A 292 -4.08 29.87 -14.06
CA LYS A 292 -2.76 30.06 -13.44
C LYS A 292 -1.61 30.06 -14.46
N PHE A 293 -1.76 29.34 -15.56
CA PHE A 293 -0.76 29.15 -16.62
C PHE A 293 -1.41 29.33 -18.00
N PRO A 294 -1.76 30.56 -18.39
CA PRO A 294 -2.56 30.84 -19.60
C PRO A 294 -1.84 30.50 -20.91
N ASP A 295 -0.52 30.38 -20.86
CA ASP A 295 0.35 30.03 -21.98
C ASP A 295 0.55 28.51 -22.14
N LEU A 296 -0.30 27.70 -21.50
CA LEU A 296 -0.43 26.26 -21.73
C LEU A 296 -1.60 25.88 -22.65
N ASP A 297 -2.35 26.87 -23.16
CA ASP A 297 -3.41 26.68 -24.17
C ASP A 297 -2.90 26.68 -25.62
N GLU A 298 -1.60 26.93 -25.83
CA GLU A 298 -0.89 26.85 -27.14
C GLU A 298 -0.24 25.48 -27.36
#